data_AF-A0A7C3HK01-F1
#
_entry.id   AF-A0A7C3HK01-F1
#
_cell.length_a   1.000
_cell.length_b   1.000
_cell.length_c   1.000
_cell.angle_alpha   90.00
_cell.angle_beta   90.00
_cell.angle_gamma   90.00
#
_symmetry.space_group_name_H-M   'P 1'
#
loop_
_entity.id
_entity.type
_entity.pdbx_description
1 polymer ?
#
loop_
_entity_poly.entity_id
_entity_poly.type
_entity_poly.pdbx_seq_one_letter_code
_entity_poly.pdbx_strand_id
1 'polypeptide(L)'
;MGYETELILNVTVPVKRLAAFKRALKRKQADPNDEAAYMFQQLAVSEVRTVEFHGDEDSPGKLEPAEVPDEEEGLVKTVYFNGLEYGKWYHADELATWLCAQGCSGTVIQHSREGDGDASGWEFKNGRIRTLSLQPDSDWMEVKPEPEAPAPPRPARRRQSSPSPKRKGPVSEG
;
A
#
# COMPACT_ATOMS: atom_id res chain seq x y z
N MET A 1 14.44 -22.04 3.93
CA MET A 1 14.29 -20.72 3.28
C MET A 1 12.80 -20.61 2.97
N GLY A 2 12.12 -19.66 3.59
CA GLY A 2 10.68 -19.44 3.36
C GLY A 2 10.52 -18.55 2.14
N TYR A 3 9.51 -18.84 1.32
CA TYR A 3 9.21 -18.04 0.13
C TYR A 3 8.68 -16.67 0.54
N GLU A 4 9.36 -15.60 0.15
CA GLU A 4 8.84 -14.24 0.32
C GLU A 4 7.75 -13.96 -0.71
N THR A 5 6.49 -13.90 -0.25
CA THR A 5 5.33 -13.59 -1.08
C THR A 5 4.57 -12.39 -0.51
N GLU A 6 4.15 -11.50 -1.39
CA GLU A 6 3.32 -10.35 -1.07
C GLU A 6 1.86 -10.64 -1.42
N LEU A 7 0.93 -10.13 -0.61
CA LEU A 7 -0.49 -10.07 -0.94
C LEU A 7 -0.91 -8.62 -1.10
N ILE A 8 -1.45 -8.28 -2.27
CA ILE A 8 -1.84 -6.93 -2.67
C ILE A 8 -3.36 -6.87 -2.81
N LEU A 9 -3.99 -5.91 -2.13
CA LEU A 9 -5.43 -5.62 -2.23
C LEU A 9 -5.69 -4.35 -3.02
N ASN A 10 -6.52 -4.48 -4.06
CA ASN A 10 -7.07 -3.35 -4.79
C ASN A 10 -8.58 -3.50 -4.87
N VAL A 11 -9.24 -3.37 -3.73
CA VAL A 11 -10.64 -3.77 -3.55
C VAL A 11 -11.47 -2.60 -3.06
N THR A 12 -12.62 -2.37 -3.67
CA THR A 12 -13.56 -1.30 -3.29
C THR A 12 -14.90 -1.88 -2.87
N VAL A 13 -15.46 -1.32 -1.80
CA VAL A 13 -16.80 -1.62 -1.29
C VAL A 13 -17.82 -0.63 -1.87
N PRO A 14 -18.89 -1.10 -2.54
CA PRO A 14 -19.96 -0.21 -2.99
C PRO A 14 -20.63 0.52 -1.81
N VAL A 15 -20.91 1.83 -1.96
CA VAL A 15 -21.54 2.66 -0.92
C VAL A 15 -22.79 1.98 -0.33
N LYS A 16 -23.66 1.45 -1.19
CA LYS A 16 -24.92 0.78 -0.80
C LYS A 16 -24.70 -0.48 0.06
N ARG A 17 -23.51 -1.08 0.01
CA ARG A 17 -23.17 -2.32 0.73
C ARG A 17 -22.26 -2.08 1.93
N LEU A 18 -21.71 -0.88 2.13
CA LEU A 18 -20.70 -0.59 3.16
C LEU A 18 -21.12 -1.05 4.57
N ALA A 19 -22.33 -0.71 5.00
CA ALA A 19 -22.82 -1.12 6.33
C ALA A 19 -23.05 -2.63 6.46
N ALA A 20 -23.43 -3.31 5.37
CA ALA A 20 -23.56 -4.76 5.35
C ALA A 20 -22.18 -5.44 5.35
N PHE A 21 -21.23 -4.90 4.58
CA PHE A 21 -19.84 -5.35 4.53
C PHE A 21 -19.18 -5.25 5.90
N LYS A 22 -19.24 -4.09 6.57
CA LYS A 22 -18.66 -3.91 7.91
C LYS A 22 -19.21 -4.91 8.94
N ARG A 23 -20.51 -5.24 8.86
CA ARG A 23 -21.13 -6.29 9.71
C ARG A 23 -20.68 -7.70 9.33
N ALA A 24 -20.52 -7.98 8.05
CA ALA A 24 -20.02 -9.28 7.59
C ALA A 24 -18.55 -9.48 8.02
N LEU A 25 -17.71 -8.46 7.85
CA LEU A 25 -16.31 -8.47 8.26
C LEU A 25 -16.18 -8.73 9.76
N LYS A 26 -16.89 -7.97 10.60
CA LYS A 26 -16.89 -8.19 12.05
C LYS A 26 -17.29 -9.61 12.47
N ARG A 27 -18.23 -10.23 11.76
CA ARG A 27 -18.63 -11.63 12.04
C ARG A 27 -17.53 -12.61 11.64
N LYS A 28 -16.90 -12.41 10.49
CA LYS A 28 -15.79 -13.25 10.01
C LYS A 28 -14.58 -13.13 10.95
N GLN A 29 -14.26 -11.92 11.39
CA GLN A 29 -13.20 -11.65 12.38
C GLN A 29 -13.44 -12.27 13.76
N ALA A 30 -14.70 -12.47 14.13
CA ALA A 30 -15.09 -13.06 15.41
C ALA A 30 -15.25 -14.58 15.37
N ASP A 31 -15.04 -15.23 14.21
CA ASP A 31 -15.17 -16.67 14.07
C ASP A 31 -13.84 -17.37 14.47
N PRO A 32 -13.80 -18.08 15.62
CA PRO A 32 -12.58 -18.75 16.08
C PRO A 32 -12.26 -20.02 15.29
N ASN A 33 -13.17 -20.52 14.45
CA ASN A 33 -12.98 -21.74 13.67
C ASN A 33 -12.56 -21.43 12.22
N ASP A 34 -12.39 -20.15 11.88
CA ASP A 34 -12.00 -19.74 10.55
C ASP A 34 -10.50 -19.95 10.34
N GLU A 35 -10.12 -20.90 9.49
CA GLU A 35 -8.71 -21.16 9.16
C GLU A 35 -8.05 -19.95 8.50
N ALA A 36 -8.83 -19.11 7.82
CA ALA A 36 -8.38 -17.86 7.21
C ALA A 36 -8.44 -16.65 8.18
N ALA A 37 -8.72 -16.87 9.47
CA ALA A 37 -8.90 -15.80 10.46
C ALA A 37 -7.74 -14.81 10.48
N TYR A 38 -6.49 -15.27 10.34
CA TYR A 38 -5.31 -14.41 10.37
C TYR A 38 -5.35 -13.29 9.31
N MET A 39 -5.87 -13.56 8.11
CA MET A 39 -6.09 -12.54 7.08
C MET A 39 -7.24 -11.62 7.47
N PHE A 40 -8.40 -12.19 7.80
CA PHE A 40 -9.60 -11.41 8.08
C PHE A 40 -9.43 -10.48 9.29
N GLN A 41 -8.68 -10.91 10.31
CA GLN A 41 -8.40 -10.15 11.51
C GLN A 41 -7.61 -8.86 11.25
N GLN A 42 -6.82 -8.80 10.18
CA GLN A 42 -6.12 -7.59 9.80
C GLN A 42 -6.90 -6.70 8.81
N LEU A 43 -8.00 -7.18 8.23
CA LEU A 43 -8.73 -6.36 7.26
C LEU A 43 -9.50 -5.22 7.95
N ALA A 44 -9.42 -4.06 7.31
CA ALA A 44 -10.20 -2.88 7.62
C ALA A 44 -10.88 -2.34 6.35
N VAL A 45 -11.77 -1.37 6.54
CA VAL A 45 -12.35 -0.60 5.43
C VAL A 45 -12.08 0.86 5.68
N SER A 46 -11.34 1.48 4.77
CA SER A 46 -10.97 2.89 4.82
C SER A 46 -12.18 3.82 4.66
N GLU A 47 -11.98 5.09 4.94
CA GLU A 47 -12.95 6.16 4.67
C GLU A 47 -13.30 6.26 3.17
N VAL A 48 -12.32 6.00 2.29
CA VAL A 48 -12.50 5.97 0.83
C VAL A 48 -13.11 4.67 0.32
N ARG A 49 -13.52 3.76 1.23
CA ARG A 49 -14.21 2.49 0.96
C ARG A 49 -13.35 1.45 0.25
N THR A 50 -12.04 1.51 0.44
CA THR A 50 -11.13 0.44 0.04
C THR A 50 -11.01 -0.59 1.16
N VAL A 51 -10.81 -1.85 0.80
CA VAL A 51 -10.47 -2.91 1.76
C VAL A 51 -8.95 -3.01 1.81
N GLU A 52 -8.40 -2.85 3.01
CA GLU A 52 -6.97 -2.71 3.28
C GLU A 52 -6.62 -3.49 4.55
N PHE A 53 -5.35 -3.69 4.82
CA PHE A 53 -4.84 -4.32 6.04
C PHE A 53 -4.46 -3.26 7.07
N HIS A 54 -4.57 -3.59 8.35
CA HIS A 54 -3.93 -2.83 9.41
C HIS A 54 -2.41 -2.95 9.28
N GLY A 55 -1.73 -1.81 9.27
CA GLY A 55 -0.27 -1.73 9.17
C GLY A 55 0.48 -1.83 10.50
N ASP A 56 -0.23 -2.04 11.61
CA ASP A 56 0.37 -2.17 12.95
C ASP A 56 0.95 -3.58 13.13
N GLU A 57 2.21 -3.67 13.57
CA GLU A 57 2.91 -4.92 13.89
C GLU A 57 2.21 -5.70 15.02
N ASP A 58 1.50 -5.01 15.92
CA ASP A 58 0.71 -5.63 16.99
C ASP A 58 -0.64 -6.20 16.50
N SER A 59 -0.92 -6.09 15.20
CA SER A 59 -2.16 -6.61 14.63
C SER A 59 -2.22 -8.14 14.72
N PRO A 60 -3.39 -8.71 15.08
CA PRO A 60 -3.55 -10.13 15.42
C PRO A 60 -3.15 -11.15 14.34
N GLY A 61 -2.97 -10.74 13.07
CA GLY A 61 -2.68 -11.64 11.94
C GLY A 61 -1.22 -11.92 11.59
N LYS A 62 -0.23 -11.37 12.31
CA LYS A 62 1.22 -11.56 12.03
C LYS A 62 1.66 -11.27 10.58
N LEU A 63 0.85 -10.60 9.77
CA LEU A 63 1.29 -10.09 8.47
C LEU A 63 2.02 -8.78 8.71
N GLU A 64 3.11 -8.60 7.98
CA GLU A 64 3.95 -7.41 8.08
C GLU A 64 3.59 -6.45 6.94
N PRO A 65 3.49 -5.14 7.19
CA PRO A 65 3.23 -4.19 6.13
C PRO A 65 4.38 -4.18 5.10
N ALA A 66 4.04 -4.20 3.81
CA ALA A 66 5.01 -4.10 2.72
C ALA A 66 5.27 -2.68 2.23
N GLU A 67 4.51 -1.74 2.76
CA GLU A 67 4.61 -0.32 2.48
C GLU A 67 4.42 0.48 3.78
N VAL A 68 4.70 1.77 3.73
CA VAL A 68 4.49 2.65 4.89
C VAL A 68 2.98 2.83 5.09
N PRO A 69 2.44 2.51 6.29
CA PRO A 69 1.03 2.73 6.58
C PRO A 69 0.66 4.20 6.41
N ASP A 70 -0.58 4.45 5.97
CA ASP A 70 -1.05 5.82 5.84
C ASP A 70 -1.14 6.52 7.21
N GLU A 71 -0.83 7.82 7.26
CA GLU A 71 -0.73 8.56 8.52
C GLU A 71 -2.09 8.78 9.22
N GLU A 72 -3.21 8.65 8.51
CA GLU A 72 -4.55 8.99 9.01
C GLU A 72 -5.25 7.77 9.61
N GLU A 73 -5.20 6.62 8.94
CA GLU A 73 -5.91 5.39 9.28
C GLU A 73 -4.98 4.24 9.69
N GLY A 74 -3.68 4.33 9.37
CA GLY A 74 -2.69 3.29 9.68
C GLY A 74 -2.91 2.00 8.87
N LEU A 75 -3.40 2.11 7.65
CA LEU A 75 -3.72 1.01 6.75
C LEU A 75 -2.71 0.88 5.60
N VAL A 76 -2.62 -0.33 5.06
CA VAL A 76 -1.79 -0.69 3.91
C VAL A 76 -2.56 -1.60 2.96
N LYS A 77 -2.25 -1.52 1.67
CA LYS A 77 -2.79 -2.43 0.64
C LYS A 77 -1.96 -3.68 0.48
N THR A 78 -0.70 -3.64 0.88
CA THR A 78 0.25 -4.71 0.64
C THR A 78 0.87 -5.20 1.94
N VAL A 79 0.90 -6.52 2.12
CA VAL A 79 1.48 -7.18 3.30
C VAL A 79 2.33 -8.38 2.90
N TYR A 80 3.31 -8.71 3.74
CA TYR A 80 4.11 -9.92 3.69
C TYR A 80 3.57 -10.97 4.65
N PHE A 81 3.89 -12.23 4.35
CA PHE A 81 3.73 -13.32 5.30
C PHE A 81 5.09 -13.71 5.90
N ASN A 82 5.37 -13.35 7.15
CA ASN A 82 6.62 -13.71 7.85
C ASN A 82 6.47 -14.98 8.72
N GLY A 83 5.84 -16.03 8.16
CA GLY A 83 5.69 -17.31 8.85
C GLY A 83 6.57 -18.40 8.24
N LEU A 84 7.51 -18.92 9.03
CA LEU A 84 8.40 -20.04 8.67
C LEU A 84 7.64 -21.33 8.26
N GLU A 85 6.35 -21.46 8.61
CA GLU A 85 5.55 -22.68 8.40
C GLU A 85 4.62 -22.64 7.18
N TYR A 86 4.25 -21.45 6.68
CA TYR A 86 3.24 -21.31 5.62
C TYR A 86 3.71 -20.34 4.55
N GLY A 87 4.74 -20.70 3.78
CA GLY A 87 5.26 -19.86 2.67
C GLY A 87 4.30 -19.68 1.48
N LYS A 88 2.99 -19.84 1.66
CA LYS A 88 1.96 -19.65 0.63
C LYS A 88 0.71 -19.05 1.26
N TRP A 89 0.06 -18.15 0.53
CA TRP A 89 -1.26 -17.58 0.87
C TRP A 89 -2.37 -18.62 0.64
N TYR A 90 -2.40 -19.68 1.46
CA TYR A 90 -3.27 -20.85 1.28
C TYR A 90 -4.78 -20.52 1.27
N HIS A 91 -5.18 -19.39 1.84
CA HIS A 91 -6.60 -18.99 1.92
C HIS A 91 -6.91 -17.68 1.17
N ALA A 92 -6.03 -17.24 0.28
CA ALA A 92 -6.29 -16.02 -0.50
C ALA A 92 -7.40 -16.21 -1.55
N ASP A 93 -7.65 -17.45 -2.00
CA ASP A 93 -8.81 -17.82 -2.80
C ASP A 93 -10.11 -17.68 -2.00
N GLU A 94 -10.10 -18.10 -0.72
CA GLU A 94 -11.20 -17.92 0.21
C GLU A 94 -11.46 -16.43 0.45
N LEU A 95 -10.41 -15.64 0.67
CA LEU A 95 -10.50 -14.19 0.79
C LEU A 95 -11.16 -13.56 -0.45
N ALA A 96 -10.65 -13.87 -1.65
CA ALA A 96 -11.19 -13.32 -2.89
C ALA A 96 -12.65 -13.72 -3.12
N THR A 97 -12.99 -14.99 -2.85
CA THR A 97 -14.36 -15.51 -2.96
C THR A 97 -15.29 -14.81 -1.96
N TRP A 98 -14.85 -14.62 -0.72
CA TRP A 98 -15.61 -13.92 0.29
C TRP A 98 -15.85 -12.45 -0.09
N LEU A 99 -14.82 -11.73 -0.55
CA LEU A 99 -14.94 -10.34 -1.02
C LEU A 99 -15.93 -10.21 -2.18
N CYS A 100 -15.86 -11.15 -3.14
CA CYS A 100 -16.81 -11.24 -4.25
C CYS A 100 -18.25 -11.46 -3.75
N ALA A 101 -18.47 -12.38 -2.81
CA ALA A 101 -19.78 -12.65 -2.21
C ALA A 101 -20.33 -11.43 -1.43
N GLN A 102 -19.45 -10.64 -0.81
CA GLN A 102 -19.81 -9.36 -0.22
C GLN A 102 -20.09 -8.25 -1.25
N GLY A 103 -20.03 -8.55 -2.55
CA GLY A 103 -20.33 -7.64 -3.64
C GLY A 103 -19.29 -6.56 -3.83
N CYS A 104 -18.06 -6.81 -3.39
CA CYS A 104 -16.94 -5.91 -3.68
C CYS A 104 -16.56 -6.01 -5.16
N SER A 105 -15.69 -5.10 -5.59
CA SER A 105 -15.06 -5.18 -6.91
C SER A 105 -13.59 -4.82 -6.78
N GLY A 106 -12.75 -5.45 -7.58
CA GLY A 106 -11.31 -5.23 -7.51
C GLY A 106 -10.49 -6.49 -7.74
N THR A 107 -9.27 -6.47 -7.22
CA THR A 107 -8.30 -7.54 -7.37
C THR A 107 -7.66 -7.91 -6.04
N VAL A 108 -7.35 -9.20 -5.90
CA VAL A 108 -6.43 -9.75 -4.88
C VAL A 108 -5.28 -10.37 -5.67
N ILE A 109 -4.06 -9.85 -5.51
CA ILE A 109 -2.88 -10.33 -6.24
C ILE A 109 -1.89 -10.91 -5.23
N GLN A 110 -1.36 -12.08 -5.54
CA GLN A 110 -0.21 -12.67 -4.91
C GLN A 110 0.98 -12.47 -5.82
N HIS A 111 2.10 -12.02 -5.27
CA HIS A 111 3.33 -11.80 -6.02
C HIS A 111 4.48 -12.51 -5.31
N SER A 112 5.16 -13.39 -6.04
CA SER A 112 6.41 -14.01 -5.59
C SER A 112 7.55 -13.02 -5.75
N ARG A 113 8.27 -12.72 -4.67
CA ARG A 113 9.50 -11.90 -4.76
C ARG A 113 10.72 -12.71 -5.15
N GLU A 114 10.60 -14.04 -5.21
CA GLU A 114 11.70 -14.93 -5.50
C GLU A 114 11.69 -15.43 -6.95
N GLY A 115 12.88 -15.52 -7.55
CA GLY A 115 13.17 -16.32 -8.74
C GLY A 115 12.59 -15.80 -10.05
N ASP A 116 11.29 -15.99 -10.25
CA ASP A 116 10.56 -15.79 -11.50
C ASP A 116 9.62 -14.58 -11.49
N GLY A 117 9.37 -14.00 -10.30
CA GLY A 117 8.43 -12.89 -10.17
C GLY A 117 7.00 -13.30 -10.49
N ASP A 118 6.65 -14.59 -10.33
CA ASP A 118 5.31 -15.07 -10.68
C ASP A 118 4.26 -14.30 -9.90
N ALA A 119 3.24 -13.84 -10.62
CA ALA A 119 2.13 -13.11 -10.03
C ALA A 119 0.82 -13.74 -10.49
N SER A 120 -0.01 -14.09 -9.52
CA SER A 120 -1.32 -14.69 -9.76
C SER A 120 -2.35 -14.07 -8.84
N GLY A 121 -3.62 -14.33 -9.06
CA GLY A 121 -4.63 -13.76 -8.19
C GLY A 121 -6.04 -13.92 -8.71
N TRP A 122 -6.89 -13.00 -8.29
CA TRP A 122 -8.30 -12.99 -8.62
C TRP A 122 -8.75 -11.58 -8.93
N GLU A 123 -9.58 -11.46 -9.96
CA GLU A 123 -10.37 -10.26 -10.22
C GLU A 123 -11.84 -10.60 -10.00
N PHE A 124 -12.56 -9.72 -9.33
CA PHE A 124 -13.99 -9.88 -9.14
C PHE A 124 -14.74 -8.57 -9.35
N LYS A 125 -15.96 -8.72 -9.90
CA LYS A 125 -16.87 -7.61 -10.18
C LYS A 125 -18.29 -8.14 -10.31
N ASN A 126 -19.26 -7.44 -9.71
CA ASN A 126 -20.69 -7.78 -9.79
C ASN A 126 -21.01 -9.24 -9.40
N GLY A 127 -20.35 -9.76 -8.35
CA GLY A 127 -20.54 -11.14 -7.89
C GLY A 127 -19.98 -12.21 -8.83
N ARG A 128 -19.17 -11.83 -9.82
CA ARG A 128 -18.41 -12.74 -10.69
C ARG A 128 -16.94 -12.63 -10.34
N ILE A 129 -16.24 -13.75 -10.36
CA ILE A 129 -14.81 -13.86 -10.07
C ILE A 129 -14.12 -14.62 -11.20
N ARG A 130 -12.90 -14.23 -11.53
CA ARG A 130 -12.00 -14.96 -12.43
C ARG A 130 -10.59 -14.97 -11.86
N THR A 131 -9.86 -16.04 -12.11
CA THR A 131 -8.44 -16.13 -11.80
C THR A 131 -7.63 -15.25 -12.76
N LEU A 132 -6.61 -14.59 -12.22
CA LEU A 132 -5.58 -13.89 -12.96
C LEU A 132 -4.28 -14.69 -12.88
N SER A 133 -3.60 -14.79 -14.00
CA SER A 133 -2.22 -15.26 -14.08
C SER A 133 -1.46 -14.21 -14.89
N LEU A 134 -0.48 -13.58 -14.26
CA LEU A 134 0.40 -12.61 -14.89
C LEU A 134 1.65 -13.38 -15.28
N GLN A 135 1.91 -13.45 -16.58
CA GLN A 135 3.12 -14.05 -17.12
C GLN A 135 3.94 -12.94 -17.76
N PRO A 136 5.28 -12.90 -17.56
CA PRO A 136 6.15 -12.04 -18.34
C PRO A 136 5.91 -12.28 -19.84
N ASP A 137 5.62 -11.21 -20.59
CA ASP A 137 5.25 -11.31 -22.01
C ASP A 137 6.40 -10.95 -22.97
N SER A 138 7.49 -10.39 -22.44
CA SER A 138 8.60 -9.83 -23.21
C SER A 138 9.93 -9.92 -22.47
N ASP A 139 11.02 -9.87 -23.24
CA ASP A 139 12.38 -9.77 -22.68
C ASP A 139 12.55 -8.43 -21.96
N TRP A 140 13.43 -8.43 -20.96
CA TRP A 140 13.84 -7.20 -20.28
C TRP A 140 14.36 -6.17 -21.27
N MET A 141 13.80 -4.96 -21.22
CA MET A 141 14.26 -3.82 -22.00
C MET A 141 15.08 -2.87 -21.12
N GLU A 142 16.21 -2.39 -21.64
CA GLU A 142 16.99 -1.34 -20.99
C GLU A 142 16.23 -0.01 -21.07
N VAL A 143 15.80 0.51 -19.91
CA VAL A 143 15.14 1.82 -19.80
C VAL A 143 16.22 2.91 -19.73
N LYS A 144 16.24 3.80 -20.72
CA LYS A 144 17.11 4.99 -20.66
C LYS A 144 16.61 5.91 -19.55
N PRO A 145 17.48 6.38 -18.63
CA PRO A 145 17.07 7.32 -17.60
C PRO A 145 16.49 8.59 -18.25
N GLU A 146 15.43 9.10 -17.64
CA GLU A 146 14.81 10.36 -18.06
C GLU A 146 15.88 11.46 -18.07
N PRO A 147 15.96 12.31 -19.10
CA PRO A 147 16.98 13.35 -19.17
C PRO A 147 16.87 14.27 -17.95
N GLU A 148 18.01 14.51 -17.30
CA GLU A 148 18.10 15.35 -16.10
C GLU A 148 17.47 16.72 -16.38
N ALA A 149 16.52 17.12 -15.52
CA ALA A 149 15.83 18.40 -15.68
C ALA A 149 16.86 19.53 -15.76
N PRO A 150 16.67 20.53 -16.65
CA PRO A 150 17.62 21.62 -16.79
C PRO A 150 17.80 22.32 -15.45
N ALA A 151 19.06 22.51 -15.05
CA ALA A 151 19.40 23.14 -13.78
C ALA A 151 18.65 24.47 -13.63
N PRO A 152 18.07 24.76 -12.44
CA PRO A 152 17.36 25.99 -12.23
C PRO A 152 18.29 27.18 -12.53
N PRO A 153 17.76 28.26 -13.14
CA PRO A 153 18.57 29.43 -13.47
C PRO A 153 19.25 29.94 -12.19
N ARG A 154 20.57 30.09 -12.24
CA ARG A 154 21.35 30.57 -11.10
C ARG A 154 20.77 31.91 -10.65
N PRO A 155 20.52 32.10 -9.34
CA PRO A 155 19.99 33.37 -8.85
C PRO A 155 20.93 34.50 -9.24
N ALA A 156 20.38 35.52 -9.88
CA ALA A 156 21.13 36.69 -10.30
C ALA A 156 21.87 37.26 -9.11
N ARG A 157 23.20 37.39 -9.25
CA ARG A 157 24.11 37.85 -8.20
C ARG A 157 23.66 39.25 -7.75
N ARG A 158 22.98 39.31 -6.60
CA ARG A 158 22.46 40.55 -6.02
C ARG A 158 23.65 41.48 -5.80
N ARG A 159 23.76 42.55 -6.59
CA ARG A 159 24.80 43.57 -6.43
C ARG A 159 24.69 44.10 -4.99
N GLN A 160 25.67 43.80 -4.15
CA GLN A 160 25.79 44.39 -2.83
C GLN A 160 25.98 45.90 -3.02
N SER A 161 24.99 46.68 -2.62
CA SER A 161 25.09 48.13 -2.52
C SER A 161 26.17 48.47 -1.50
N SER A 162 27.19 49.20 -1.95
CA SER A 162 28.30 49.67 -1.11
C SER A 162 27.78 50.49 0.09
N PRO A 163 28.35 50.31 1.28
CA PRO A 163 27.91 51.04 2.47
C PRO A 163 28.26 52.52 2.37
N SER A 164 27.25 53.37 2.61
CA SER A 164 27.38 54.83 2.68
C SER A 164 28.34 55.27 3.80
N PRO A 165 29.17 56.31 3.59
CA PRO A 165 30.13 56.76 4.58
C PRO A 165 29.46 57.41 5.80
N LYS A 166 29.86 56.96 7.00
CA LYS A 166 29.43 57.51 8.30
C LYS A 166 29.91 58.96 8.45
N ARG A 167 28.97 59.88 8.68
CA ARG A 167 29.26 61.26 9.14
C ARG A 167 29.83 61.22 10.56
N LYS A 168 30.99 61.85 10.77
CA LYS A 168 31.55 62.16 12.09
C LYS A 168 30.73 63.29 12.74
N GLY A 169 30.23 63.05 13.94
CA GLY A 169 29.63 64.08 14.80
C GLY A 169 30.71 64.86 15.59
N PRO A 170 30.38 66.07 16.07
CA PRO A 170 31.37 67.02 16.58
C PRO A 170 31.86 66.69 17.99
N VAL A 171 33.11 67.07 18.24
CA VAL A 171 33.84 66.98 19.51
C VAL A 171 33.39 68.13 20.41
N SER A 172 33.00 67.81 21.64
CA SER A 172 32.78 68.79 22.70
C SER A 172 34.09 69.04 23.43
N GLU A 173 34.65 70.24 23.34
CA GLU A 173 35.67 70.74 24.25
C GLU A 173 35.01 71.42 25.45
N GLY A 174 35.62 71.27 26.63
CA GLY A 174 35.24 71.96 27.86
C GLY A 174 35.89 73.33 28.00
#